data_AF-D0UM49-F1
#
_entry.id   AF-D0UM49-F1
#
_cell.length_a   1.000
_cell.length_b   1.000
_cell.length_c   1.000
_cell.angle_alpha   90.00
_cell.angle_beta   90.00
_cell.angle_gamma   90.00
#
_symmetry.space_group_name_H-M   'P 1'
#
loop_
_entity.id
_entity.type
_entity.pdbx_description
1 polymer ?
#
loop_
_entity_poly.entity_id
_entity_poly.type
_entity_poly.pdbx_seq_one_letter_code
_entity_poly.pdbx_strand_id
1 'polypeptide(L)'
;IHVASTPAELYNAVLVDTPLAPFFVDCISEQDLDEMNIEIIRNTLYKAYLESFYDYCKSLGGSTADVMCEILAFEADRRAFIITINSFGTELTKDDRSKLYPTCGRLYPDGLSALARADDYDQVRAVAEYYGEYRELFEGAGNNPGEKTLEDRFFEQEVKLNVYGFMQ
;
A
#
# COMPACT_ATOMS: atom_id res chain seq x y z
N ILE A 1 14.82 29.16 -12.46
CA ILE A 1 14.27 27.83 -12.14
C ILE A 1 12.90 28.09 -11.54
N HIS A 2 11.83 27.95 -12.34
CA HIS A 2 10.47 28.05 -11.81
C HIS A 2 10.25 26.81 -10.95
N VAL A 3 10.06 26.99 -9.64
CA VAL A 3 9.63 25.89 -8.76
C VAL A 3 8.16 25.65 -9.09
N ALA A 4 7.84 24.47 -9.64
CA ALA A 4 6.47 24.08 -9.88
C ALA A 4 5.70 24.12 -8.55
N SER A 5 4.59 24.84 -8.53
CA SER A 5 3.80 25.02 -7.30
C SER A 5 2.59 24.09 -7.24
N THR A 6 2.29 23.42 -8.36
CA THR A 6 1.20 22.44 -8.48
C THR A 6 1.69 21.12 -9.07
N PRO A 7 1.03 19.99 -8.79
CA PRO A 7 1.32 18.70 -9.43
C PRO A 7 1.25 18.75 -10.96
N ALA A 8 0.32 19.53 -11.52
CA ALA A 8 0.14 19.68 -12.96
C ALA A 8 1.32 20.40 -13.65
N GLU A 9 1.88 21.42 -13.02
CA GLU A 9 3.08 22.11 -13.51
C GLU A 9 4.30 21.18 -13.46
N LEU A 10 4.46 20.44 -12.35
CA LEU A 10 5.55 19.48 -12.19
C LEU A 10 5.44 18.35 -13.23
N TYR A 11 4.22 17.87 -13.47
CA TYR A 11 3.94 16.86 -14.48
C TYR A 11 4.40 17.29 -15.87
N ASN A 12 3.93 18.45 -16.32
CA ASN A 12 4.22 18.96 -17.67
C ASN A 12 5.69 19.38 -17.84
N ALA A 13 6.36 19.81 -16.77
CA ALA A 13 7.73 20.31 -16.84
C ALA A 13 8.80 19.21 -16.76
N VAL A 14 8.53 18.12 -16.04
CA VAL A 14 9.56 17.12 -15.70
C VAL A 14 9.06 15.69 -15.88
N LEU A 15 7.84 15.37 -15.42
CA LEU A 15 7.45 13.98 -15.25
C LEU A 15 6.90 13.33 -16.52
N VAL A 16 6.39 14.12 -17.48
CA VAL A 16 5.84 13.62 -18.76
C VAL A 16 6.84 12.79 -19.56
N ASP A 17 8.13 13.10 -19.45
CA ASP A 17 9.20 12.38 -20.16
C ASP A 17 9.75 11.19 -19.36
N THR A 18 9.20 10.91 -18.17
CA THR A 18 9.66 9.83 -17.29
C THR A 18 8.77 8.60 -17.42
N PRO A 19 9.27 7.39 -17.11
CA PRO A 19 8.43 6.19 -17.05
C PRO A 19 7.38 6.24 -15.94
N LEU A 20 7.38 7.27 -15.09
CA LEU A 20 6.37 7.51 -14.06
C LEU A 20 5.14 8.27 -14.60
N ALA A 21 5.22 8.85 -15.80
CA ALA A 21 4.14 9.62 -16.41
C ALA A 21 2.78 8.89 -16.41
N PRO A 22 2.68 7.58 -16.68
CA PRO A 22 1.40 6.86 -16.68
C PRO A 22 0.74 6.83 -15.29
N PHE A 23 1.51 6.82 -14.21
CA PHE A 23 1.00 6.73 -12.84
C PHE A 23 0.56 8.09 -12.30
N PHE A 24 1.08 9.19 -12.86
CA PHE A 24 0.77 10.55 -12.40
C PHE A 24 -0.54 11.11 -12.93
N VAL A 25 -1.14 10.52 -13.97
CA VAL A 25 -2.36 11.05 -14.63
C VAL A 25 -3.51 11.21 -13.63
N ASP A 26 -3.64 10.26 -12.70
CA ASP A 26 -4.69 10.26 -11.68
C ASP A 26 -4.41 11.21 -10.49
N CYS A 27 -3.18 11.76 -10.39
CA CYS A 27 -2.76 12.68 -9.34
C CYS A 27 -2.90 14.18 -9.73
N ILE A 28 -3.25 14.49 -10.98
CA ILE A 28 -3.15 15.86 -11.55
C ILE A 28 -4.17 16.83 -10.93
N SER A 29 -5.24 16.34 -10.29
CA SER A 29 -6.33 17.18 -9.75
C SER A 29 -6.05 17.82 -8.38
N GLU A 30 -4.96 17.46 -7.70
CA GLU A 30 -4.66 18.00 -6.37
C GLU A 30 -4.16 19.44 -6.46
N GLN A 31 -4.78 20.33 -5.67
CA GLN A 31 -4.67 21.78 -5.86
C GLN A 31 -3.38 22.38 -5.27
N ASP A 32 -2.74 21.73 -4.28
CA ASP A 32 -1.55 22.27 -3.62
C ASP A 32 -0.55 21.16 -3.19
N LEU A 33 0.76 21.41 -3.29
CA LEU A 33 1.82 20.51 -2.81
C LEU A 33 2.10 20.75 -1.30
N ASP A 34 1.18 20.36 -0.43
CA ASP A 34 1.40 20.33 1.03
C ASP A 34 1.82 18.93 1.52
N GLU A 35 2.21 18.81 2.79
CA GLU A 35 2.73 17.55 3.36
C GLU A 35 1.70 16.40 3.27
N MET A 36 0.41 16.70 3.47
CA MET A 36 -0.66 15.71 3.38
C MET A 36 -0.86 15.25 1.94
N ASN A 37 -0.93 16.19 1.00
CA ASN A 37 -1.08 15.91 -0.42
C ASN A 37 0.16 15.18 -0.98
N ILE A 38 1.36 15.47 -0.48
CA ILE A 38 2.57 14.71 -0.86
C ILE A 38 2.45 13.22 -0.48
N GLU A 39 1.90 12.91 0.71
CA GLU A 39 1.66 11.53 1.12
C GLU A 39 0.52 10.88 0.33
N ILE A 40 -0.54 11.62 -0.01
CA ILE A 40 -1.63 11.13 -0.87
C ILE A 40 -1.12 10.83 -2.28
N ILE A 41 -0.35 11.75 -2.89
CA ILE A 41 0.31 11.54 -4.19
C ILE A 41 1.22 10.32 -4.13
N ARG A 42 2.06 10.20 -3.09
CA ARG A 42 2.95 9.04 -2.92
C ARG A 42 2.14 7.74 -2.89
N ASN A 43 1.09 7.67 -2.07
CA ASN A 43 0.28 6.45 -1.95
C ASN A 43 -0.48 6.12 -3.24
N THR A 44 -1.00 7.14 -3.94
CA THR A 44 -1.70 6.97 -5.22
C THR A 44 -0.75 6.44 -6.31
N LEU A 45 0.45 7.02 -6.40
CA LEU A 45 1.48 6.55 -7.35
C LEU A 45 1.90 5.11 -7.05
N TYR A 46 2.14 4.80 -5.77
CA TYR A 46 2.54 3.45 -5.40
C TYR A 46 1.44 2.43 -5.63
N LYS A 47 0.17 2.79 -5.41
CA LYS A 47 -0.97 1.94 -5.76
C LYS A 47 -0.95 1.59 -7.24
N ALA A 48 -0.89 2.60 -8.11
CA ALA A 48 -0.90 2.39 -9.56
C ALA A 48 0.33 1.59 -10.03
N TYR A 49 1.51 1.87 -9.46
CA TYR A 49 2.72 1.10 -9.70
C TYR A 49 2.56 -0.37 -9.29
N LEU A 50 2.05 -0.63 -8.09
CA LEU A 50 1.96 -1.99 -7.54
C LEU A 50 0.98 -2.84 -8.34
N GLU A 51 -0.17 -2.27 -8.71
CA GLU A 51 -1.17 -2.92 -9.55
C GLU A 51 -0.61 -3.22 -10.96
N SER A 52 0.05 -2.22 -11.58
CA SER A 52 0.68 -2.42 -12.89
C SER A 52 1.80 -3.46 -12.87
N PHE A 53 2.60 -3.51 -11.80
CA PHE A 53 3.69 -4.48 -11.68
C PHE A 53 3.15 -5.89 -11.38
N TYR A 54 2.09 -5.99 -10.58
CA TYR A 54 1.38 -7.26 -10.36
C TYR A 54 0.86 -7.84 -11.68
N ASP A 55 0.17 -7.03 -12.48
CA ASP A 55 -0.36 -7.47 -13.79
C ASP A 55 0.76 -7.86 -14.76
N TYR A 56 1.88 -7.12 -14.75
CA TYR A 56 3.07 -7.49 -15.50
C TYR A 56 3.60 -8.87 -15.07
N CYS A 57 3.85 -9.09 -13.78
CA CYS A 57 4.32 -10.38 -13.27
C CYS A 57 3.37 -11.52 -13.60
N LYS A 58 2.06 -11.28 -13.48
CA LYS A 58 1.01 -12.24 -13.84
C LYS A 58 1.05 -12.60 -15.33
N SER A 59 1.33 -11.63 -16.20
CA SER A 59 1.44 -11.85 -17.65
C SER A 59 2.64 -12.71 -18.07
N LEU A 60 3.71 -12.74 -17.25
CA LEU A 60 4.88 -13.58 -17.50
C LEU A 60 4.58 -15.07 -17.27
N GLY A 61 3.64 -15.38 -16.37
CA GLY A 61 3.24 -16.74 -16.04
C GLY A 61 4.34 -17.58 -15.37
N GLY A 62 4.05 -18.88 -15.22
CA GLY A 62 4.96 -19.86 -14.63
C GLY A 62 5.39 -19.51 -13.20
N SER A 63 6.57 -19.99 -12.81
CA SER A 63 7.13 -19.77 -11.47
C SER A 63 7.32 -18.30 -11.13
N THR A 64 7.57 -17.44 -12.13
CA THR A 64 7.68 -15.99 -11.90
C THR A 64 6.37 -15.40 -11.41
N ALA A 65 5.24 -15.74 -12.05
CA ALA A 65 3.94 -15.27 -11.62
C ALA A 65 3.59 -15.83 -10.23
N ASP A 66 3.81 -17.11 -9.99
CA ASP A 66 3.47 -17.77 -8.72
C ASP A 66 4.18 -17.13 -7.52
N VAL A 67 5.49 -16.87 -7.65
CA VAL A 67 6.29 -16.27 -6.59
C VAL A 67 6.02 -14.77 -6.45
N MET A 68 6.09 -14.02 -7.55
CA MET A 68 6.00 -12.56 -7.49
C MET A 68 4.59 -12.09 -7.12
N CYS A 69 3.54 -12.73 -7.62
CA CYS A 69 2.18 -12.33 -7.27
C CYS A 69 1.89 -12.56 -5.78
N GLU A 70 2.48 -13.58 -5.15
CA GLU A 70 2.35 -13.79 -3.71
C GLU A 70 3.04 -12.68 -2.91
N ILE A 71 4.28 -12.33 -3.25
CA ILE A 71 5.04 -11.25 -2.60
C ILE A 71 4.32 -9.90 -2.77
N LEU A 72 3.87 -9.60 -3.99
CA LEU A 72 3.19 -8.34 -4.29
C LEU A 72 1.80 -8.24 -3.65
N ALA A 73 1.07 -9.36 -3.53
CA ALA A 73 -0.20 -9.39 -2.81
C ALA A 73 -0.01 -9.08 -1.31
N PHE A 74 1.04 -9.61 -0.70
CA PHE A 74 1.40 -9.28 0.67
C PHE A 74 1.79 -7.81 0.84
N GLU A 75 2.56 -7.24 -0.10
CA GLU A 75 2.92 -5.81 -0.09
C GLU A 75 1.68 -4.91 -0.21
N ALA A 76 0.71 -5.30 -1.03
CA ALA A 76 -0.56 -4.60 -1.17
C ALA A 76 -1.35 -4.58 0.15
N ASP A 77 -1.46 -5.74 0.80
CA ASP A 77 -2.19 -5.87 2.05
C ASP A 77 -1.48 -5.15 3.22
N ARG A 78 -0.14 -5.25 3.28
CA ARG A 78 0.70 -4.47 4.23
C ARG A 78 0.41 -2.98 4.09
N ARG A 79 0.41 -2.45 2.87
CA ARG A 79 0.11 -1.04 2.61
C ARG A 79 -1.29 -0.66 3.06
N ALA A 80 -2.30 -1.49 2.78
CA ALA A 80 -3.66 -1.21 3.22
C ALA A 80 -3.74 -1.10 4.76
N PHE A 81 -3.11 -2.01 5.50
CA PHE A 81 -3.05 -1.93 6.97
C PHE A 81 -2.34 -0.67 7.46
N ILE A 82 -1.14 -0.38 6.95
CA ILE A 82 -0.33 0.76 7.39
C ILE A 82 -1.00 2.10 7.07
N ILE A 83 -1.58 2.25 5.87
CA ILE A 83 -2.36 3.45 5.50
C ILE A 83 -3.54 3.62 6.46
N THR A 84 -4.24 2.54 6.80
CA THR A 84 -5.38 2.61 7.74
C THR A 84 -4.93 3.09 9.12
N ILE A 85 -3.89 2.48 9.68
CA ILE A 85 -3.37 2.80 11.01
C ILE A 85 -2.85 4.24 11.07
N ASN A 86 -2.07 4.66 10.07
CA ASN A 86 -1.46 5.99 10.04
C ASN A 86 -2.45 7.09 9.66
N SER A 87 -3.62 6.75 9.11
CA SER A 87 -4.68 7.72 8.85
C SER A 87 -5.44 8.16 10.11
N PHE A 88 -5.30 7.45 11.23
CA PHE A 88 -6.01 7.81 12.46
C PHE A 88 -5.50 9.15 13.02
N GLY A 89 -6.42 10.07 13.27
CA GLY A 89 -6.09 11.40 13.78
C GLY A 89 -5.65 12.41 12.72
N THR A 90 -5.73 12.06 11.42
CA THR A 90 -5.50 12.99 10.30
C THR A 90 -6.82 13.50 9.71
N GLU A 91 -6.75 14.43 8.76
CA GLU A 91 -7.92 14.97 8.04
C GLU A 91 -8.38 14.08 6.88
N LEU A 92 -7.74 12.92 6.67
CA LEU A 92 -8.05 12.01 5.57
C LEU A 92 -9.42 11.34 5.78
N THR A 93 -10.34 11.56 4.83
CA THR A 93 -11.67 10.95 4.89
C THR A 93 -11.62 9.44 4.63
N LYS A 94 -12.63 8.70 5.11
CA LYS A 94 -12.76 7.25 4.85
C LYS A 94 -12.83 6.93 3.35
N ASP A 95 -13.52 7.78 2.58
CA ASP A 95 -13.66 7.61 1.13
C ASP A 95 -12.33 7.83 0.41
N ASP A 96 -11.58 8.87 0.78
CA ASP A 96 -10.27 9.13 0.18
C ASP A 96 -9.25 8.06 0.57
N ARG A 97 -9.26 7.63 1.83
CA ARG A 97 -8.46 6.50 2.31
C ARG A 97 -8.70 5.24 1.48
N SER A 98 -9.96 4.92 1.15
CA SER A 98 -10.29 3.74 0.34
C SER A 98 -9.69 3.78 -1.07
N LYS A 99 -9.51 4.98 -1.64
CA LYS A 99 -8.89 5.16 -2.97
C LYS A 99 -7.40 4.86 -2.96
N LEU A 100 -6.73 4.94 -1.80
CA LEU A 100 -5.29 4.71 -1.64
C LEU A 100 -4.91 3.23 -1.57
N TYR A 101 -5.87 2.33 -1.35
CA TYR A 101 -5.56 0.90 -1.22
C TYR A 101 -5.30 0.24 -2.58
N PRO A 102 -4.18 -0.50 -2.73
CA PRO A 102 -3.98 -1.37 -3.89
C PRO A 102 -4.96 -2.54 -3.88
N THR A 103 -5.46 -2.94 -5.06
CA THR A 103 -6.50 -3.99 -5.18
C THR A 103 -5.96 -5.36 -5.63
N CYS A 104 -4.65 -5.58 -5.58
CA CYS A 104 -3.99 -6.83 -5.99
C CYS A 104 -3.64 -7.78 -4.82
N GLY A 105 -4.09 -7.47 -3.60
CA GLY A 105 -3.87 -8.27 -2.39
C GLY A 105 -5.04 -9.21 -2.04
N ARG A 106 -4.89 -9.96 -0.94
CA ARG A 106 -5.90 -10.90 -0.42
C ARG A 106 -7.01 -10.20 0.37
N LEU A 107 -6.78 -8.97 0.82
CA LEU A 107 -7.81 -8.16 1.46
C LEU A 107 -8.87 -7.66 0.46
N TYR A 108 -8.58 -7.63 -0.84
CA TYR A 108 -9.56 -7.22 -1.84
C TYR A 108 -10.58 -8.34 -2.10
N PRO A 109 -11.90 -8.07 -2.14
CA PRO A 109 -12.55 -6.75 -1.96
C PRO A 109 -13.02 -6.46 -0.51
N ASP A 110 -13.33 -7.50 0.27
CA ASP A 110 -14.09 -7.35 1.51
C ASP A 110 -13.26 -6.78 2.67
N GLY A 111 -12.01 -7.23 2.81
CA GLY A 111 -11.07 -6.74 3.81
C GLY A 111 -10.74 -5.25 3.62
N LEU A 112 -10.52 -4.81 2.38
CA LEU A 112 -10.32 -3.38 2.09
C LEU A 112 -11.56 -2.54 2.42
N SER A 113 -12.76 -3.07 2.12
CA SER A 113 -14.01 -2.40 2.45
C SER A 113 -14.21 -2.28 3.97
N ALA A 114 -13.78 -3.29 4.73
CA ALA A 114 -13.81 -3.26 6.18
C ALA A 114 -12.77 -2.28 6.76
N LEU A 115 -11.53 -2.29 6.25
CA LEU A 115 -10.48 -1.33 6.63
C LEU A 115 -10.88 0.12 6.34
N ALA A 116 -11.53 0.38 5.20
CA ALA A 116 -12.04 1.71 4.86
C ALA A 116 -13.02 2.24 5.92
N ARG A 117 -13.72 1.37 6.65
CA ARG A 117 -14.68 1.75 7.70
C ARG A 117 -14.06 1.86 9.09
N ALA A 118 -12.88 1.30 9.31
CA ALA A 118 -12.24 1.23 10.61
C ALA A 118 -11.94 2.63 11.18
N ASP A 119 -12.19 2.81 12.47
CA ASP A 119 -11.98 4.07 13.21
C ASP A 119 -10.87 3.97 14.27
N ASP A 120 -10.43 2.76 14.60
CA ASP A 120 -9.43 2.50 15.62
C ASP A 120 -8.60 1.25 15.28
N TYR A 121 -7.52 1.06 16.03
CA TYR A 121 -6.60 -0.07 15.86
C TYR A 121 -7.26 -1.43 16.13
N ASP A 122 -8.21 -1.51 17.07
CA ASP A 122 -8.87 -2.76 17.43
C ASP A 122 -9.76 -3.25 16.29
N GLN A 123 -10.42 -2.35 15.57
CA GLN A 123 -11.19 -2.68 14.37
C GLN A 123 -10.28 -3.15 13.23
N VAL A 124 -9.10 -2.54 13.06
CA VAL A 124 -8.09 -3.01 12.08
C VAL A 124 -7.64 -4.43 12.42
N ARG A 125 -7.34 -4.69 13.70
CA ARG A 125 -7.00 -6.03 14.19
C ARG A 125 -8.12 -7.03 13.94
N ALA A 126 -9.37 -6.66 14.19
CA ALA A 126 -10.52 -7.52 13.92
C ALA A 126 -10.66 -7.88 12.43
N VAL A 127 -10.29 -6.97 11.51
CA VAL A 127 -10.23 -7.30 10.07
C VAL A 127 -9.12 -8.32 9.79
N ALA A 128 -7.93 -8.13 10.38
CA ALA A 128 -6.81 -9.05 10.22
C ALA A 128 -7.11 -10.47 10.76
N GLU A 129 -7.95 -10.60 11.80
CA GLU A 129 -8.32 -11.89 12.39
C GLU A 129 -9.07 -12.84 11.43
N TYR A 130 -9.74 -12.31 10.40
CA TYR A 130 -10.40 -13.13 9.37
C TYR A 130 -9.40 -13.83 8.45
N TYR A 131 -8.13 -13.40 8.44
CA TYR A 131 -7.07 -13.90 7.58
C TYR A 131 -5.99 -14.55 8.44
N GLY A 132 -5.88 -15.88 8.38
CA GLY A 132 -5.03 -16.65 9.29
C GLY A 132 -3.58 -16.16 9.36
N GLU A 133 -3.01 -15.74 8.21
CA GLU A 133 -1.66 -15.19 8.12
C GLU A 133 -1.51 -13.82 8.79
N TYR A 134 -2.50 -12.93 8.66
CA TYR A 134 -2.46 -11.60 9.25
C TYR A 134 -2.76 -11.64 10.74
N ARG A 135 -3.63 -12.55 11.18
CA ARG A 135 -3.91 -12.80 12.60
C ARG A 135 -2.62 -13.07 13.39
N GLU A 136 -1.76 -13.97 12.92
CA GLU A 136 -0.51 -14.32 13.62
C GLU A 136 0.49 -13.14 13.70
N LEU A 137 0.45 -12.24 12.71
CA LEU A 137 1.28 -11.04 12.70
C LEU A 137 0.80 -10.03 13.74
N PHE A 138 -0.52 -9.80 13.80
CA PHE A 138 -1.13 -8.89 14.77
C PHE A 138 -1.12 -9.42 16.20
N GLU A 139 -1.30 -10.73 16.42
CA GLU A 139 -1.20 -11.34 17.76
C GLU A 139 0.23 -11.31 18.31
N GLY A 140 1.23 -11.46 17.43
CA GLY A 140 2.64 -11.40 17.80
C GLY A 140 3.24 -10.01 17.85
N ALA A 141 2.45 -8.97 17.57
CA ALA A 141 2.87 -7.58 17.65
C ALA A 141 2.53 -7.01 19.03
N GLY A 142 3.47 -6.27 19.60
CA GLY A 142 3.34 -5.68 20.93
C GLY A 142 3.95 -4.28 20.99
N ASN A 143 3.45 -3.48 21.94
CA ASN A 143 3.90 -2.09 22.15
C ASN A 143 4.80 -1.93 23.38
N ASN A 144 5.10 -3.03 24.11
CA ASN A 144 5.98 -2.94 25.28
C ASN A 144 7.46 -2.91 24.86
N PRO A 145 8.34 -2.28 25.67
CA PRO A 145 9.77 -2.30 25.42
C PRO A 145 10.31 -3.74 25.32
N GLY A 146 10.90 -4.08 24.16
CA GLY A 146 11.45 -5.41 23.88
C GLY A 146 10.50 -6.36 23.15
N GLU A 147 9.24 -5.95 22.91
CA GLU A 147 8.33 -6.63 21.98
C GLU A 147 8.57 -6.16 20.56
N LYS A 148 8.25 -7.02 19.58
CA LYS A 148 8.31 -6.66 18.17
C LYS A 148 7.10 -5.82 17.80
N THR A 149 7.33 -4.74 17.07
CA THR A 149 6.26 -3.92 16.52
C THR A 149 5.55 -4.66 15.38
N LEU A 150 4.37 -4.19 14.98
CA LEU A 150 3.66 -4.73 13.83
C LEU A 150 4.50 -4.60 12.54
N GLU A 151 5.23 -3.49 12.38
CA GLU A 151 6.14 -3.29 11.24
C GLU A 151 7.27 -4.31 11.23
N ASP A 152 7.89 -4.61 12.37
CA ASP A 152 8.93 -5.64 12.47
C ASP A 152 8.39 -7.01 12.04
N ARG A 153 7.14 -7.32 12.41
CA ARG A 153 6.49 -8.59 12.06
C ARG A 153 6.17 -8.66 10.57
N PHE A 154 5.68 -7.57 9.98
CA PHE A 154 5.50 -7.49 8.53
C PHE A 154 6.83 -7.65 7.78
N PHE A 155 7.90 -7.03 8.27
CA PHE A 155 9.24 -7.15 7.67
C PHE A 155 9.76 -8.60 7.75
N GLU A 156 9.59 -9.29 8.88
CA GLU A 156 9.97 -10.71 9.00
C GLU A 156 9.22 -11.61 8.02
N GLN A 157 7.91 -11.37 7.84
CA GLN A 157 7.10 -12.12 6.90
C GLN A 157 7.49 -11.80 5.44
N GLU A 158 7.79 -10.54 5.12
CA GLU A 158 8.32 -10.12 3.81
C GLU A 158 9.62 -10.87 3.48
N VAL A 159 10.57 -10.90 4.42
CA VAL A 159 11.83 -11.63 4.26
C VAL A 159 11.58 -13.13 4.06
N LYS A 160 10.65 -13.72 4.81
CA LYS A 160 10.29 -15.14 4.68
C LYS A 160 9.74 -15.46 3.28
N LEU A 161 8.84 -14.63 2.75
CA LEU A 161 8.31 -14.78 1.39
C LEU A 161 9.42 -14.64 0.33
N ASN A 162 10.30 -13.67 0.48
CA ASN A 162 11.46 -13.50 -0.41
C ASN A 162 12.40 -14.70 -0.39
N VAL A 163 12.62 -15.32 0.78
CA VAL A 163 13.43 -16.55 0.90
C VAL A 163 12.79 -17.72 0.16
N TYR A 164 11.47 -17.87 0.20
CA TYR A 164 10.78 -18.92 -0.56
C TYR A 164 10.92 -18.77 -2.08
N GLY A 165 11.10 -17.54 -2.58
CA GLY A 165 11.44 -17.31 -3.98
C GLY A 165 12.74 -18.00 -4.43
N PHE A 166 13.67 -18.31 -3.53
CA PHE A 166 14.90 -19.07 -3.84
C PHE A 166 14.74 -20.59 -3.71
N MET A 167 13.60 -21.07 -3.20
CA MET A 167 13.34 -22.50 -2.95
C MET A 167 12.46 -23.16 -4.01
N GLN A 168 12.13 -22.43 -5.08
CA GLN A 168 11.27 -22.85 -6.19
C GLN A 168 12.09 -23.47 -7.34
#